data_AF-A0A151QPT9-F1
#
_entry.id   AF-A0A151QPT9-F1
#
_cell.length_a   1.000
_cell.length_b   1.000
_cell.length_c   1.000
_cell.angle_alpha   90.00
_cell.angle_beta   90.00
_cell.angle_gamma   90.00
#
_symmetry.space_group_name_H-M   'P 1'
#
loop_
_entity.id
_entity.type
_entity.pdbx_description
1 polymer ?
#
loop_
_entity_poly.entity_id
_entity_poly.type
_entity_poly.pdbx_seq_one_letter_code
_entity_poly.pdbx_strand_id
1 'polypeptide(L)'
;MASKTQALATFMLLSSVLTFSWSRAEGGGGIAVYWGQDSREGDLSVACDTGKYAIVLLAFLNTFGAGRTPAWNFAGHCDNGALKKCTELESEIKYCQGKGIKVLLSIGGAKDYSNYSLSSAEDAKSVANYLYSNFLSGQWGPLGSVTLDGIDFDIEVTEDHWDDLARELDYFRQTTGTYFYLSAAPQCPIPVYYLGKAIATKLFDYVFVQFYNNPDCAYDAIIMPLRACFIACYVCTGSSSLSIRLLLFATVFLYQK
;
A
#
# COMPACT_ATOMS: atom_id res chain seq x y z
N MET A 1 -13.18 53.30 -58.72
CA MET A 1 -14.48 52.90 -58.16
C MET A 1 -14.33 51.51 -57.57
N ALA A 2 -14.63 51.39 -56.28
CA ALA A 2 -14.26 50.26 -55.45
C ALA A 2 -15.27 49.11 -55.60
N SER A 3 -14.74 47.88 -55.67
CA SER A 3 -15.48 46.64 -55.51
C SER A 3 -15.79 46.41 -54.03
N LYS A 4 -17.06 46.21 -53.66
CA LYS A 4 -17.45 45.52 -52.42
C LYS A 4 -18.73 44.71 -52.62
N THR A 5 -18.53 43.40 -52.67
CA THR A 5 -19.48 42.30 -52.52
C THR A 5 -20.06 42.27 -51.09
N GLN A 6 -21.38 42.13 -50.95
CA GLN A 6 -22.07 41.78 -49.69
C GLN A 6 -22.87 40.49 -49.95
N ALA A 7 -22.37 39.33 -49.54
CA ALA A 7 -22.51 38.71 -48.21
C ALA A 7 -23.84 37.93 -48.08
N LEU A 8 -23.83 36.70 -48.61
CA LEU A 8 -24.74 35.62 -48.24
C LEU A 8 -23.86 34.48 -47.71
N ALA A 9 -23.79 34.30 -46.39
CA ALA A 9 -23.16 33.11 -45.79
C ALA A 9 -23.65 32.94 -44.35
N THR A 10 -24.67 32.10 -44.20
CA THR A 10 -24.79 31.05 -43.17
C THR A 10 -24.20 31.33 -41.79
N PHE A 11 -25.08 31.67 -40.86
CA PHE A 11 -24.85 31.61 -39.41
C PHE A 11 -24.95 30.14 -38.95
N MET A 12 -23.92 29.32 -39.22
CA MET A 12 -23.70 28.07 -38.46
C MET A 12 -22.91 28.45 -37.22
N LEU A 13 -23.64 28.73 -36.14
CA LEU A 13 -23.10 28.74 -34.78
C LEU A 13 -22.58 27.34 -34.48
N LEU A 14 -21.28 27.16 -34.65
CA LEU A 14 -20.53 26.02 -34.17
C LEU A 14 -20.65 26.05 -32.64
N SER A 15 -21.58 25.27 -32.09
CA SER A 15 -21.62 24.94 -30.68
C SER A 15 -20.40 24.10 -30.37
N SER A 16 -19.25 24.74 -30.16
CA SER A 16 -18.12 24.17 -29.44
C SER A 16 -18.59 23.97 -28.01
N VAL A 17 -19.29 22.86 -27.78
CA VAL A 17 -19.39 22.25 -26.46
C VAL A 17 -17.95 21.87 -26.15
N LEU A 18 -17.26 22.76 -25.44
CA LEU A 18 -16.11 22.39 -24.64
C LEU A 18 -16.66 21.40 -23.62
N THR A 19 -16.68 20.12 -23.99
CA THR A 19 -16.65 19.07 -23.00
C THR A 19 -15.38 19.32 -22.23
N PHE A 20 -15.51 19.96 -21.07
CA PHE A 20 -14.56 19.76 -19.99
C PHE A 20 -14.64 18.26 -19.69
N SER A 21 -13.91 17.48 -20.46
CA SER A 21 -13.42 16.21 -19.98
C SER A 21 -12.65 16.59 -18.74
N TRP A 22 -13.26 16.35 -17.58
CA TRP A 22 -12.53 16.30 -16.34
C TRP A 22 -11.57 15.13 -16.54
N SER A 23 -10.41 15.41 -17.12
CA SER A 23 -9.26 14.54 -17.00
C SER A 23 -9.05 14.44 -15.50
N ARG A 24 -9.50 13.30 -14.93
CA ARG A 24 -8.93 12.84 -13.67
C ARG A 24 -7.44 12.95 -13.90
N ALA A 25 -6.75 13.75 -13.09
CA ALA A 25 -5.31 13.71 -13.09
C ALA A 25 -4.91 12.24 -13.07
N GLU A 26 -4.06 11.77 -13.98
CA GLU A 26 -3.52 10.40 -13.98
C GLU A 26 -2.61 10.13 -12.75
N GLY A 27 -2.68 11.00 -11.74
CA GLY A 27 -2.12 10.91 -10.39
C GLY A 27 -3.16 11.23 -9.31
N GLY A 28 -4.37 10.66 -9.40
CA GLY A 28 -5.39 10.79 -8.35
C GLY A 28 -4.96 10.11 -7.06
N GLY A 29 -4.76 10.89 -5.99
CA GLY A 29 -4.58 10.36 -4.65
C GLY A 29 -5.78 9.50 -4.23
N GLY A 30 -5.53 8.48 -3.41
CA GLY A 30 -6.54 7.55 -2.89
C GLY A 30 -6.26 7.21 -1.44
N ILE A 31 -7.27 6.74 -0.72
CA ILE A 31 -7.12 6.36 0.69
C ILE A 31 -6.63 4.91 0.75
N ALA A 32 -5.52 4.68 1.44
CA ALA A 32 -5.09 3.36 1.87
C ALA A 32 -5.59 3.09 3.29
N VAL A 33 -6.03 1.88 3.59
CA VAL A 33 -6.54 1.51 4.91
C VAL A 33 -6.02 0.14 5.34
N TYR A 34 -5.62 0.02 6.60
CA TYR A 34 -5.36 -1.29 7.21
C TYR A 34 -6.70 -1.94 7.60
N TRP A 35 -6.84 -3.22 7.27
CA TRP A 35 -7.99 -4.05 7.64
C TRP A 35 -7.48 -5.36 8.23
N GLY A 36 -8.13 -5.86 9.27
CA GLY A 36 -7.82 -7.14 9.88
C GLY A 36 -7.37 -7.06 11.35
N GLN A 37 -7.50 -5.91 12.00
CA GLN A 37 -7.04 -5.71 13.39
C GLN A 37 -8.15 -5.31 14.37
N ASP A 38 -9.39 -5.16 13.92
CA ASP A 38 -10.56 -4.97 14.79
C ASP A 38 -11.68 -5.91 14.35
N SER A 39 -12.09 -6.85 15.20
CA SER A 39 -13.16 -7.80 14.87
C SER A 39 -14.53 -7.15 14.63
N ARG A 40 -14.69 -5.85 14.94
CA ARG A 40 -15.91 -5.07 14.72
C ARG A 40 -15.91 -4.31 13.39
N GLU A 41 -14.79 -4.31 12.65
CA GLU A 41 -14.67 -3.56 11.39
C GLU A 41 -15.45 -4.20 10.22
N GLY A 42 -16.01 -5.40 10.44
CA GLY A 42 -16.81 -6.15 9.49
C GLY A 42 -15.99 -6.87 8.43
N ASP A 43 -16.69 -7.56 7.53
CA ASP A 43 -16.10 -8.31 6.43
C ASP A 43 -15.31 -7.38 5.47
N LEU A 44 -14.26 -7.92 4.83
CA LEU A 44 -13.41 -7.17 3.89
C LEU A 44 -14.23 -6.59 2.73
N SER A 45 -15.21 -7.37 2.24
CA SER A 45 -16.16 -6.92 1.22
C SER A 45 -16.94 -5.64 1.63
N VAL A 46 -17.31 -5.51 2.91
CA VAL A 46 -18.01 -4.33 3.44
C VAL A 46 -17.10 -3.10 3.40
N ALA A 47 -15.82 -3.25 3.76
CA ALA A 47 -14.85 -2.17 3.64
C ALA A 47 -14.72 -1.71 2.17
N CYS A 48 -14.67 -2.66 1.22
CA CYS A 48 -14.59 -2.38 -0.21
C CYS A 48 -15.87 -1.74 -0.79
N ASP A 49 -17.03 -2.03 -0.23
CA ASP A 49 -18.31 -1.41 -0.62
C ASP A 49 -18.47 0.04 -0.17
N THR A 50 -17.66 0.52 0.77
CA THR A 50 -17.70 1.93 1.18
C THR A 50 -17.37 2.89 0.04
N GLY A 51 -16.65 2.43 -1.00
CA GLY A 51 -16.16 3.25 -2.11
C GLY A 51 -15.13 4.31 -1.69
N LYS A 52 -14.58 4.22 -0.47
CA LYS A 52 -13.63 5.20 0.08
C LYS A 52 -12.18 4.86 -0.24
N TYR A 53 -11.86 3.57 -0.35
CA TYR A 53 -10.48 3.09 -0.35
C TYR A 53 -10.02 2.76 -1.76
N ALA A 54 -8.80 3.19 -2.09
CA ALA A 54 -8.10 2.78 -3.30
C ALA A 54 -7.18 1.58 -3.05
N ILE A 55 -6.74 1.42 -1.81
CA ILE A 55 -5.84 0.36 -1.35
C ILE A 55 -6.35 -0.17 0.00
N VAL A 56 -6.40 -1.49 0.15
CA VAL A 56 -6.59 -2.17 1.44
C VAL A 56 -5.34 -2.96 1.76
N LEU A 57 -4.83 -2.80 2.98
CA LEU A 57 -3.67 -3.48 3.53
C LEU A 57 -4.16 -4.55 4.50
N LEU A 58 -4.07 -5.82 4.12
CA LEU A 58 -4.45 -6.95 4.96
C LEU A 58 -3.42 -7.12 6.09
N ALA A 59 -3.81 -6.74 7.30
CA ALA A 59 -2.96 -6.69 8.47
C ALA A 59 -3.30 -7.86 9.41
N PHE A 60 -2.38 -8.79 9.74
CA PHE A 60 -0.98 -8.88 9.30
C PHE A 60 -0.51 -10.32 9.14
N LEU A 61 0.49 -10.52 8.26
CA LEU A 61 1.47 -11.61 8.43
C LEU A 61 2.51 -11.16 9.46
N ASN A 62 2.32 -11.57 10.72
CA ASN A 62 3.05 -11.02 11.87
C ASN A 62 4.12 -11.96 12.45
N THR A 63 4.23 -13.18 11.93
CA THR A 63 5.30 -14.13 12.30
C THR A 63 5.95 -14.67 11.05
N PHE A 64 7.27 -14.49 10.87
CA PHE A 64 8.04 -15.01 9.73
C PHE A 64 9.55 -14.80 9.92
N GLY A 65 10.37 -15.43 9.07
CA GLY A 65 11.84 -15.29 9.06
C GLY A 65 12.54 -15.97 10.25
N ALA A 66 13.86 -15.97 10.26
CA ALA A 66 14.72 -16.62 11.25
C ALA A 66 14.32 -18.09 11.57
N GLY A 67 13.88 -18.83 10.55
CA GLY A 67 13.45 -20.23 10.68
C GLY A 67 12.07 -20.44 11.32
N ARG A 68 11.30 -19.39 11.62
CA ARG A 68 9.93 -19.51 12.13
C ARG A 68 8.98 -19.96 11.03
N THR A 69 7.98 -20.75 11.40
CA THR A 69 6.83 -21.03 10.54
C THR A 69 6.01 -19.75 10.37
N PRO A 70 5.72 -19.31 9.14
CA PRO A 70 4.92 -18.12 8.93
C PRO A 70 3.52 -18.24 9.52
N ALA A 71 3.06 -17.20 10.19
CA ALA A 71 1.71 -17.12 10.75
C ALA A 71 1.15 -15.70 10.60
N TRP A 72 -0.17 -15.64 10.52
CA TRP A 72 -0.95 -14.42 10.36
C TRP A 72 -1.88 -14.22 11.56
N ASN A 73 -2.24 -12.97 11.77
CA ASN A 73 -3.25 -12.56 12.72
C ASN A 73 -4.13 -11.51 12.04
N PHE A 74 -5.31 -11.92 11.60
CA PHE A 74 -6.38 -11.03 11.11
C PHE A 74 -7.44 -10.85 12.20
N ALA A 75 -6.99 -10.67 13.45
CA ALA A 75 -7.79 -10.58 14.66
C ALA A 75 -8.77 -11.76 14.78
N GLY A 76 -10.07 -11.47 14.66
CA GLY A 76 -11.14 -12.46 14.74
C GLY A 76 -11.81 -12.76 13.39
N HIS A 77 -11.26 -12.31 12.28
CA HIS A 77 -11.90 -12.42 10.96
C HIS A 77 -11.78 -13.82 10.37
N CYS A 78 -10.66 -14.51 10.60
CA CYS A 78 -10.47 -15.87 10.13
C CYS A 78 -9.34 -16.60 10.88
N ASP A 79 -9.43 -17.93 10.91
CA ASP A 79 -8.55 -18.84 11.67
C ASP A 79 -8.37 -18.41 13.14
N ASN A 80 -7.43 -18.99 13.89
CA ASN A 80 -7.11 -18.62 15.28
C ASN A 80 -8.32 -18.55 16.24
N GLY A 81 -9.32 -19.41 16.05
CA GLY A 81 -10.54 -19.46 16.86
C GLY A 81 -11.74 -18.73 16.25
N ALA A 82 -11.60 -18.09 15.09
CA ALA A 82 -12.71 -17.59 14.29
C ALA A 82 -13.53 -18.73 13.66
N LEU A 83 -14.78 -18.42 13.29
CA LEU A 83 -15.67 -19.36 12.61
C LEU A 83 -15.28 -19.58 11.14
N LYS A 84 -14.77 -18.52 10.49
CA LYS A 84 -14.34 -18.53 9.08
C LYS A 84 -12.90 -19.02 8.98
N LYS A 85 -12.59 -19.78 7.92
CA LYS A 85 -11.20 -20.08 7.54
C LYS A 85 -10.61 -18.96 6.70
N CYS A 86 -9.31 -18.69 6.80
CA CYS A 86 -8.73 -17.60 6.02
C CYS A 86 -8.75 -17.83 4.51
N THR A 87 -8.91 -19.08 4.07
CA THR A 87 -9.18 -19.42 2.66
C THR A 87 -10.49 -18.83 2.14
N GLU A 88 -11.45 -18.52 3.01
CA GLU A 88 -12.73 -17.90 2.61
C GLU A 88 -12.56 -16.43 2.19
N LEU A 89 -11.47 -15.77 2.63
CA LEU A 89 -11.11 -14.42 2.18
C LEU A 89 -10.80 -14.35 0.69
N GLU A 90 -10.51 -15.46 0.01
CA GLU A 90 -10.26 -15.50 -1.44
C GLU A 90 -11.35 -14.77 -2.23
N SER A 91 -12.61 -15.04 -1.87
CA SER A 91 -13.77 -14.46 -2.56
C SER A 91 -13.92 -12.96 -2.31
N GLU A 92 -13.64 -12.52 -1.08
CA GLU A 92 -13.72 -11.11 -0.68
C GLU A 92 -12.57 -10.29 -1.29
N ILE A 93 -11.36 -10.86 -1.34
CA ILE A 93 -10.19 -10.28 -2.01
C ILE A 93 -10.49 -10.06 -3.49
N LYS A 94 -10.95 -11.10 -4.20
CA LYS A 94 -11.33 -11.01 -5.62
C LYS A 94 -12.46 -10.02 -5.85
N TYR A 95 -13.40 -9.92 -4.90
CA TYR A 95 -14.47 -8.93 -4.94
C TYR A 95 -13.93 -7.49 -4.89
N CYS A 96 -13.04 -7.19 -3.94
CA CYS A 96 -12.38 -5.88 -3.84
C CYS A 96 -11.58 -5.54 -5.11
N GLN A 97 -10.79 -6.49 -5.61
CA GLN A 97 -10.03 -6.34 -6.84
C GLN A 97 -10.94 -6.07 -8.05
N GLY A 98 -12.08 -6.76 -8.15
CA GLY A 98 -13.10 -6.52 -9.17
C GLY A 98 -13.71 -5.11 -9.15
N LYS A 99 -13.63 -4.42 -8.01
CA LYS A 99 -14.02 -2.99 -7.86
C LYS A 99 -12.88 -2.02 -8.18
N GLY A 100 -11.71 -2.52 -8.56
CA GLY A 100 -10.51 -1.72 -8.82
C GLY A 100 -9.75 -1.28 -7.56
N ILE A 101 -10.06 -1.88 -6.41
CA ILE A 101 -9.35 -1.64 -5.14
C ILE A 101 -8.16 -2.59 -5.09
N LYS A 102 -6.96 -2.06 -4.84
CA LYS A 102 -5.76 -2.89 -4.67
C LYS A 102 -5.77 -3.52 -3.29
N VAL A 103 -5.47 -4.80 -3.20
CA VAL A 103 -5.37 -5.53 -1.94
C VAL A 103 -3.93 -6.01 -1.76
N LEU A 104 -3.24 -5.43 -0.79
CA LEU A 104 -1.85 -5.79 -0.44
C LEU A 104 -1.86 -6.59 0.86
N LEU A 105 -0.94 -7.54 1.01
CA LEU A 105 -0.65 -8.16 2.31
C LEU A 105 0.34 -7.27 3.07
N SER A 106 0.02 -6.88 4.30
CA SER A 106 0.98 -6.21 5.17
C SER A 106 1.74 -7.21 6.04
N ILE A 107 3.07 -7.11 6.00
CA ILE A 107 3.98 -7.90 6.83
C ILE A 107 4.47 -7.05 8.00
N GLY A 108 4.54 -7.66 9.17
CA GLY A 108 5.12 -7.06 10.37
C GLY A 108 4.08 -6.67 11.42
N GLY A 109 3.87 -5.37 11.58
CA GLY A 109 3.06 -4.76 12.64
C GLY A 109 3.84 -4.50 13.93
N ALA A 110 3.13 -3.94 14.92
CA ALA A 110 3.71 -3.51 16.18
C ALA A 110 4.44 -4.63 16.94
N LYS A 111 5.63 -4.29 17.45
CA LYS A 111 6.56 -5.21 18.12
C LYS A 111 5.92 -6.08 19.22
N ASP A 112 4.99 -5.53 19.98
CA ASP A 112 4.41 -6.21 21.15
C ASP A 112 3.47 -7.38 20.77
N TYR A 113 3.01 -7.44 19.51
CA TYR A 113 2.05 -8.43 19.02
C TYR A 113 2.57 -9.27 17.85
N SER A 114 3.87 -9.13 17.54
CA SER A 114 4.46 -9.68 16.34
C SER A 114 5.82 -10.32 16.63
N ASN A 115 6.15 -11.37 15.88
CA ASN A 115 7.39 -12.13 16.04
C ASN A 115 8.02 -12.36 14.66
N TYR A 116 8.61 -11.31 14.11
CA TYR A 116 9.31 -11.33 12.83
C TYR A 116 10.69 -10.69 12.93
N SER A 117 11.59 -11.13 12.06
CA SER A 117 12.94 -10.61 11.84
C SER A 117 13.58 -11.38 10.69
N LEU A 118 14.61 -10.81 10.09
CA LEU A 118 15.38 -11.45 9.03
C LEU A 118 16.81 -11.62 9.51
N SER A 119 17.31 -12.86 9.55
CA SER A 119 18.63 -13.16 10.11
C SER A 119 19.79 -13.07 9.12
N SER A 120 19.50 -13.08 7.82
CA SER A 120 20.47 -12.91 6.74
C SER A 120 19.77 -12.56 5.42
N ALA A 121 20.55 -12.26 4.36
CA ALA A 121 20.02 -12.09 3.01
C ALA A 121 19.39 -13.38 2.45
N GLU A 122 19.88 -14.56 2.84
CA GLU A 122 19.28 -15.84 2.46
C GLU A 122 17.94 -16.09 3.15
N ASP A 123 17.80 -15.66 4.40
CA ASP A 123 16.51 -15.65 5.11
C ASP A 123 15.54 -14.66 4.44
N ALA A 124 16.05 -13.47 4.10
CA ALA A 124 15.63 -12.56 3.03
C ALA A 124 14.83 -13.22 1.90
N LYS A 125 15.62 -13.93 1.10
CA LYS A 125 15.17 -14.68 -0.07
C LYS A 125 14.16 -15.75 0.27
N SER A 126 14.33 -16.48 1.37
CA SER A 126 13.42 -17.54 1.78
C SER A 126 12.03 -16.99 2.10
N VAL A 127 11.95 -15.85 2.79
CA VAL A 127 10.70 -15.13 3.04
C VAL A 127 10.10 -14.60 1.73
N ALA A 128 10.91 -14.04 0.82
CA ALA A 128 10.43 -13.59 -0.49
C ALA A 128 9.77 -14.72 -1.30
N ASN A 129 10.40 -15.90 -1.33
CA ASN A 129 9.85 -17.09 -1.99
C ASN A 129 8.50 -17.51 -1.38
N TYR A 130 8.40 -17.47 -0.05
CA TYR A 130 7.16 -17.79 0.65
C TYR A 130 6.05 -16.80 0.30
N LEU A 131 6.32 -15.49 0.35
CA LEU A 131 5.37 -14.44 0.00
C LEU A 131 4.88 -14.58 -1.44
N TYR A 132 5.80 -14.75 -2.39
CA TYR A 132 5.45 -14.89 -3.79
C TYR A 132 4.57 -16.11 -4.04
N SER A 133 5.01 -17.29 -3.57
CA SER A 133 4.29 -18.55 -3.81
C SER A 133 2.90 -18.54 -3.21
N ASN A 134 2.75 -18.05 -1.98
CA ASN A 134 1.49 -18.19 -1.22
C ASN A 134 0.49 -17.05 -1.40
N PHE A 135 0.94 -15.87 -1.87
CA PHE A 135 0.08 -14.68 -1.91
C PHE A 135 0.11 -13.94 -3.25
N LEU A 136 1.14 -14.08 -4.08
CA LEU A 136 1.28 -13.31 -5.33
C LEU A 136 1.14 -14.18 -6.59
N SER A 137 1.30 -15.49 -6.50
CA SER A 137 1.40 -16.36 -7.67
C SER A 137 0.07 -16.91 -8.20
N GLY A 138 -1.02 -16.81 -7.43
CA GLY A 138 -2.29 -17.49 -7.72
C GLY A 138 -2.34 -18.96 -7.29
N GLN A 139 -1.23 -19.52 -6.79
CA GLN A 139 -1.22 -20.85 -6.19
C GLN A 139 -2.06 -20.88 -4.91
N TRP A 140 -2.55 -22.07 -4.56
CA TRP A 140 -3.31 -22.26 -3.33
C TRP A 140 -2.41 -22.04 -2.11
N GLY A 141 -2.82 -21.13 -1.22
CA GLY A 141 -2.09 -20.77 -0.02
C GLY A 141 -3.01 -20.45 1.17
N PRO A 142 -2.50 -19.73 2.19
CA PRO A 142 -3.23 -19.35 3.40
C PRO A 142 -4.56 -18.63 3.16
N LEU A 143 -4.63 -17.82 2.11
CA LEU A 143 -5.81 -17.04 1.73
C LEU A 143 -6.58 -17.65 0.55
N GLY A 144 -6.34 -18.94 0.26
CA GLY A 144 -6.86 -19.60 -0.94
C GLY A 144 -5.99 -19.33 -2.17
N SER A 145 -6.57 -19.45 -3.36
CA SER A 145 -5.91 -19.18 -4.65
C SER A 145 -6.04 -17.69 -5.02
N VAL A 146 -5.12 -16.88 -4.48
CA VAL A 146 -5.07 -15.42 -4.67
C VAL A 146 -3.83 -14.94 -5.39
N THR A 147 -3.99 -13.84 -6.12
CA THR A 147 -2.92 -13.00 -6.64
C THR A 147 -3.14 -11.62 -6.05
N LEU A 148 -2.57 -11.37 -4.87
CA LEU A 148 -2.63 -10.06 -4.23
C LEU A 148 -1.91 -9.02 -5.09
N ASP A 149 -2.35 -7.77 -4.97
CA ASP A 149 -1.78 -6.66 -5.74
C ASP A 149 -0.39 -6.25 -5.24
N GLY A 150 0.06 -6.72 -4.08
CA GLY A 150 1.39 -6.41 -3.57
C GLY A 150 1.65 -6.76 -2.11
N ILE A 151 2.80 -6.29 -1.63
CA ILE A 151 3.28 -6.48 -0.26
C ILE A 151 3.58 -5.12 0.37
N ASP A 152 3.03 -4.91 1.56
CA ASP A 152 3.29 -3.74 2.42
C ASP A 152 4.23 -4.10 3.57
N PHE A 153 5.24 -3.27 3.78
CA PHE A 153 6.25 -3.42 4.82
C PHE A 153 5.92 -2.48 5.98
N ASP A 154 5.17 -2.99 6.95
CA ASP A 154 4.91 -2.30 8.22
C ASP A 154 5.88 -2.82 9.29
N ILE A 155 7.12 -2.37 9.19
CA ILE A 155 8.24 -2.87 9.97
C ILE A 155 8.56 -1.90 11.10
N GLU A 156 8.38 -2.38 12.32
CA GLU A 156 8.58 -1.62 13.56
C GLU A 156 9.66 -2.22 14.47
N VAL A 157 10.49 -3.12 13.91
CA VAL A 157 11.61 -3.76 14.60
C VAL A 157 12.84 -3.84 13.68
N THR A 158 14.00 -3.48 14.24
CA THR A 158 15.35 -3.55 13.64
C THR A 158 15.47 -3.01 12.20
N GLU A 159 16.68 -2.86 11.66
CA GLU A 159 16.89 -2.43 10.27
C GLU A 159 17.45 -3.55 9.39
N ASP A 160 17.33 -4.79 9.84
CA ASP A 160 18.12 -5.89 9.32
C ASP A 160 17.42 -6.54 8.11
N HIS A 161 18.10 -6.50 6.95
CA HIS A 161 17.77 -7.23 5.71
C HIS A 161 16.42 -6.94 5.03
N TRP A 162 15.70 -5.88 5.44
CA TRP A 162 14.47 -5.45 4.77
C TRP A 162 14.70 -4.99 3.33
N ASP A 163 15.87 -4.45 3.03
CA ASP A 163 16.29 -4.06 1.69
C ASP A 163 16.66 -5.26 0.82
N ASP A 164 17.21 -6.34 1.41
CA ASP A 164 17.39 -7.63 0.74
C ASP A 164 16.03 -8.23 0.36
N LEU A 165 15.05 -8.21 1.28
CA LEU A 165 13.70 -8.70 0.99
C LEU A 165 13.05 -7.93 -0.17
N ALA A 166 13.17 -6.60 -0.18
CA ALA A 166 12.66 -5.77 -1.27
C ALA A 166 13.32 -6.10 -2.62
N ARG A 167 14.64 -6.34 -2.65
CA ARG A 167 15.37 -6.73 -3.87
C ARG A 167 14.95 -8.11 -4.37
N GLU A 168 14.73 -9.08 -3.49
CA GLU A 168 14.29 -10.43 -3.87
C GLU A 168 12.83 -10.42 -4.39
N LEU A 169 11.94 -9.60 -3.81
CA LEU A 169 10.61 -9.40 -4.38
C LEU A 169 10.66 -8.72 -5.75
N ASP A 170 11.52 -7.72 -5.93
CA ASP A 170 11.72 -7.09 -7.24
C ASP A 170 12.29 -8.07 -8.29
N TYR A 171 13.19 -8.97 -7.89
CA TYR A 171 13.66 -10.06 -8.74
C TYR A 171 12.51 -10.92 -9.27
N PHE A 172 11.50 -11.22 -8.44
CA PHE A 172 10.28 -11.91 -8.93
C PHE A 172 9.51 -11.08 -9.95
N ARG A 173 9.35 -9.76 -9.75
CA ARG A 173 8.70 -8.88 -10.75
C ARG A 173 9.39 -8.99 -12.11
N GLN A 174 10.71 -8.95 -12.11
CA GLN A 174 11.52 -8.99 -13.33
C GLN A 174 11.50 -10.36 -14.02
N THR A 175 11.60 -11.44 -13.26
CA THR A 175 11.78 -12.80 -13.81
C THR A 175 10.47 -13.49 -14.19
N THR A 176 9.38 -13.17 -13.53
CA THR A 176 8.07 -13.79 -13.77
C THR A 176 7.21 -12.99 -14.74
N GLY A 177 7.58 -11.71 -14.99
CA GLY A 177 6.78 -10.77 -15.78
C GLY A 177 5.49 -10.32 -15.10
N THR A 178 5.26 -10.72 -13.84
CA THR A 178 4.09 -10.32 -13.05
C THR A 178 4.44 -9.11 -12.21
N TYR A 179 3.76 -8.00 -12.45
CA TYR A 179 3.93 -6.80 -11.66
C TYR A 179 3.02 -6.82 -10.43
N PHE A 180 3.58 -6.44 -9.29
CA PHE A 180 2.87 -6.21 -8.04
C PHE A 180 3.54 -5.04 -7.30
N TYR A 181 2.78 -4.39 -6.43
CA TYR A 181 3.22 -3.20 -5.70
C TYR A 181 4.05 -3.57 -4.47
N LEU A 182 5.06 -2.77 -4.18
CA LEU A 182 5.73 -2.76 -2.89
C LEU A 182 5.38 -1.46 -2.17
N SER A 183 4.96 -1.54 -0.91
CA SER A 183 4.78 -0.36 -0.06
C SER A 183 5.53 -0.48 1.26
N ALA A 184 5.81 0.67 1.88
CA ALA A 184 6.50 0.76 3.15
C ALA A 184 5.75 1.72 4.08
N ALA A 185 5.66 1.39 5.37
CA ALA A 185 5.00 2.22 6.38
C ALA A 185 5.99 2.69 7.47
N PRO A 186 6.97 3.56 7.14
CA PRO A 186 7.92 4.05 8.13
C PRO A 186 7.23 4.96 9.14
N GLN A 187 7.72 4.93 10.38
CA GLN A 187 7.39 5.97 11.36
C GLN A 187 7.96 7.33 10.93
N CYS A 188 7.33 8.42 11.38
CA CYS A 188 7.71 9.78 10.97
C CYS A 188 9.10 10.30 11.42
N PRO A 189 9.78 9.79 12.47
CA PRO A 189 11.08 10.33 12.87
C PRO A 189 12.14 10.24 11.76
N ILE A 190 13.04 11.23 11.72
CA ILE A 190 14.22 11.24 10.85
C ILE A 190 15.47 11.20 11.74
N PRO A 191 16.42 10.27 11.53
CA PRO A 191 16.49 9.28 10.45
C PRO A 191 15.44 8.15 10.57
N VAL A 192 15.04 7.57 9.43
CA VAL A 192 14.07 6.46 9.37
C VAL A 192 14.72 5.20 9.96
N TYR A 193 14.24 4.75 11.12
CA TYR A 193 14.95 3.76 11.94
C TYR A 193 14.96 2.32 11.41
N TYR A 194 13.91 1.86 10.75
CA TYR A 194 13.75 0.44 10.39
C TYR A 194 13.71 0.18 8.89
N LEU A 195 13.13 1.12 8.14
CA LEU A 195 12.93 1.00 6.69
C LEU A 195 13.85 1.91 5.88
N GLY A 196 14.82 2.58 6.52
CA GLY A 196 15.71 3.55 5.87
C GLY A 196 16.46 2.95 4.69
N LYS A 197 17.21 1.86 4.92
CA LYS A 197 17.90 1.11 3.85
C LYS A 197 16.95 0.57 2.78
N ALA A 198 15.81 0.01 3.19
CA ALA A 198 14.84 -0.57 2.26
C ALA A 198 14.27 0.50 1.32
N ILE A 199 13.81 1.63 1.85
CA ILE A 199 13.30 2.75 1.06
C ILE A 199 14.38 3.32 0.13
N ALA A 200 15.64 3.38 0.58
CA ALA A 200 16.75 3.86 -0.23
C ALA A 200 17.04 3.02 -1.49
N THR A 201 16.52 1.78 -1.58
CA THR A 201 16.58 0.96 -2.81
C THR A 201 15.76 1.54 -3.96
N LYS A 202 14.78 2.41 -3.67
CA LYS A 202 13.82 2.99 -4.64
C LYS A 202 12.93 1.95 -5.33
N LEU A 203 12.73 0.80 -4.70
CA LEU A 203 11.87 -0.28 -5.22
C LEU A 203 10.40 -0.17 -4.80
N PHE A 204 10.11 0.67 -3.80
CA PHE A 204 8.77 0.88 -3.25
C PHE A 204 7.95 1.85 -4.11
N ASP A 205 6.74 1.42 -4.45
CA ASP A 205 5.77 2.17 -5.24
C ASP A 205 4.98 3.16 -4.37
N TYR A 206 4.75 2.79 -3.10
CA TYR A 206 4.07 3.62 -2.11
C TYR A 206 4.86 3.71 -0.80
N VAL A 207 4.77 4.88 -0.14
CA VAL A 207 5.27 5.06 1.22
C VAL A 207 4.19 5.72 2.08
N PHE A 208 3.72 5.00 3.09
CA PHE A 208 2.65 5.41 4.02
C PHE A 208 3.27 5.84 5.36
N VAL A 209 3.80 7.07 5.41
CA VAL A 209 4.46 7.58 6.63
C VAL A 209 3.47 7.67 7.80
N GLN A 210 3.79 7.02 8.91
CA GLN A 210 2.97 7.02 10.12
C GLN A 210 3.17 8.33 10.91
N PHE A 211 2.25 9.29 10.75
CA PHE A 211 2.26 10.58 11.46
C PHE A 211 1.53 10.54 12.80
N TYR A 212 1.75 9.50 13.59
CA TYR A 212 1.17 9.31 14.93
C TYR A 212 2.17 8.60 15.85
N ASN A 213 1.85 8.49 17.15
CA ASN A 213 2.67 7.88 18.22
C ASN A 213 4.07 8.48 18.45
N ASN A 214 4.49 9.47 17.66
CA ASN A 214 5.78 10.13 17.76
C ASN A 214 5.58 11.66 17.88
N PRO A 215 5.51 12.23 19.10
CA PRO A 215 5.10 13.63 19.30
C PRO A 215 5.88 14.68 18.49
N ASP A 216 7.15 14.42 18.19
CA ASP A 216 8.02 15.36 17.46
C ASP A 216 7.65 15.55 15.99
N CYS A 217 6.92 14.59 15.41
CA CYS A 217 6.54 14.57 14.00
C CYS A 217 5.11 14.08 13.75
N ALA A 218 4.34 13.78 14.79
CA ALA A 218 2.94 13.42 14.70
C ALA A 218 2.11 14.60 14.19
N TYR A 219 0.98 14.28 13.58
CA TYR A 219 -0.02 15.28 13.21
C TYR A 219 -0.64 15.87 14.48
N ASP A 220 -0.35 17.13 14.77
CA ASP A 220 -1.07 17.96 15.74
C ASP A 220 -1.81 19.07 14.98
N ALA A 221 -3.09 19.27 15.29
CA ALA A 221 -3.95 20.27 14.66
C ALA A 221 -3.41 21.71 14.81
N ILE A 222 -2.44 21.95 15.70
CA ILE A 222 -1.90 23.27 16.02
C ILE A 222 -0.55 23.56 15.34
N ILE A 223 0.32 22.55 15.11
CA ILE A 223 1.67 22.75 14.54
C ILE A 223 1.77 22.11 13.14
N MET A 224 1.26 22.90 12.20
CA MET A 224 1.48 22.94 10.74
C MET A 224 1.76 21.63 9.94
N PRO A 225 0.97 21.40 8.86
CA PRO A 225 1.18 20.34 7.86
C PRO A 225 2.50 20.44 7.06
N LEU A 226 3.30 21.49 7.25
CA LEU A 226 4.57 21.70 6.56
C LEU A 226 5.64 20.68 6.97
N ARG A 227 5.79 20.34 8.25
CA ARG A 227 6.80 19.34 8.68
C ARG A 227 6.47 17.94 8.18
N ALA A 228 5.21 17.54 8.25
CA ALA A 228 4.75 16.28 7.68
C ALA A 228 5.02 16.22 6.17
N CYS A 229 4.76 17.32 5.44
CA CYS A 229 5.05 17.40 4.01
C CYS A 229 6.56 17.37 3.72
N PHE A 230 7.40 18.01 4.53
CA PHE A 230 8.86 17.94 4.40
C PHE A 230 9.40 16.53 4.68
N ILE A 231 8.88 15.83 5.69
CA ILE A 231 9.25 14.45 6.01
C ILE A 231 8.83 13.53 4.86
N ALA A 232 7.59 13.64 4.40
CA ALA A 232 7.09 12.88 3.26
C ALA A 232 7.94 13.11 2.00
N CYS A 233 8.27 14.36 1.69
CA CYS A 233 9.21 14.69 0.61
C CYS A 233 10.58 14.06 0.87
N TYR A 234 11.19 14.25 2.06
CA TYR A 234 12.52 13.73 2.36
C TYR A 234 12.62 12.20 2.21
N VAL A 235 11.60 11.48 2.68
CA VAL A 235 11.48 10.03 2.55
C VAL A 235 11.35 9.61 1.08
N CYS A 236 10.58 10.36 0.27
CA CYS A 236 10.38 10.05 -1.15
C CYS A 236 11.51 10.57 -2.08
N THR A 237 12.26 11.60 -1.69
CA THR A 237 13.16 12.34 -2.59
C THR A 237 14.63 12.23 -2.20
N GLY A 238 15.10 11.10 -1.67
CA GLY A 238 16.52 10.86 -1.37
C GLY A 238 17.45 10.98 -2.61
N SER A 239 17.63 12.20 -3.14
CA SER A 239 18.26 12.60 -4.40
C SER A 239 17.36 12.61 -5.67
N SER A 240 17.00 13.84 -6.08
CA SER A 240 16.66 14.41 -7.41
C SER A 240 15.99 13.58 -8.55
N SER A 241 15.32 12.45 -8.29
CA SER A 241 14.54 11.75 -9.33
C SER A 241 13.09 11.56 -8.90
N LEU A 242 12.18 12.06 -9.74
CA LEU A 242 10.76 12.28 -9.49
C LEU A 242 9.92 11.10 -10.02
N SER A 243 9.91 9.95 -9.33
CA SER A 243 9.02 8.83 -9.73
C SER A 243 8.26 8.14 -8.58
N ILE A 244 8.40 8.56 -7.33
CA ILE A 244 7.62 7.98 -6.23
C ILE A 244 6.26 8.68 -6.14
N ARG A 245 5.16 7.90 -6.21
CA ARG A 245 3.80 8.42 -6.00
C ARG A 245 3.58 8.62 -4.51
N LEU A 246 3.69 9.86 -4.05
CA LEU A 246 3.42 10.22 -2.67
C LEU A 246 1.90 10.24 -2.40
N LEU A 247 1.41 9.28 -1.62
CA LEU A 247 0.07 9.30 -1.05
C LEU A 247 0.14 9.93 0.34
N LEU A 248 0.03 11.25 0.38
CA LEU A 248 -0.09 12.04 1.61
C LEU A 248 -1.52 11.91 2.17
N PHE A 249 -1.83 10.84 2.90
CA PHE A 249 -3.10 10.81 3.66
C PHE A 249 -2.94 10.11 5.00
N ALA A 250 -3.59 10.73 6.00
CA ALA A 250 -3.70 10.26 7.35
C ALA A 250 -4.09 8.78 7.36
N THR A 251 -3.20 7.93 7.86
CA THR A 251 -3.58 6.62 8.36
C THR A 251 -4.57 6.87 9.47
N VAL A 252 -5.87 6.85 9.14
CA VAL A 252 -6.93 6.88 10.14
C VAL A 252 -6.89 5.50 10.79
N PHE A 253 -6.10 5.39 11.84
CA PHE A 253 -6.29 4.33 12.83
C PHE A 253 -7.64 4.59 13.50
N LEU A 254 -8.66 3.87 13.06
CA LEU A 254 -9.77 3.57 13.94
C LEU A 254 -9.23 2.56 14.96
N TYR A 255 -8.99 3.07 16.17
CA TYR A 255 -8.80 2.32 17.41
C TYR A 255 -7.53 1.45 17.54
N GLN A 256 -6.50 2.05 18.16
CA GLN A 256 -5.70 1.35 19.15
C GLN A 256 -6.00 2.00 20.51
N LYS A 257 -6.83 1.33 21.31
CA LYS A 257 -6.93 1.50 22.76
C LYS A 257 -7.15 0.13 23.38
#